data_AF-A0A969M2Z3-F1
#
_entry.id   AF-A0A969M2Z3-F1
#
_cell.length_a   1.000
_cell.length_b   1.000
_cell.length_c   1.000
_cell.angle_alpha   90.00
_cell.angle_beta   90.00
_cell.angle_gamma   90.00
#
_symmetry.space_group_name_H-M   'P 1'
#
loop_
_entity.id
_entity.type
_entity.pdbx_description
1 polymer ?
#
loop_
_entity_poly.entity_id
_entity_poly.type
_entity_poly.pdbx_seq_one_letter_code
_entity_poly.pdbx_strand_id
1 'polypeptide(L)'
;MDVTSKVPHIILNIEVKEVRKSPPAPFTTSTLQQAAGSQLNFNTKTTMSLAQKLYESGFITYIRTDSCILSEDFRSAPQGYLQQYNPENIPDKPTQHRNRSSAQEGHEAIRPTDVKNTPDVLRLKMEGQEFKLYELIWNRALASQCKPALMERSLVKVAAGEWQFLLKGNRILQEGYVKYWEGLGEEILLPELSIGQELDLEKVRWSKHQTEPPKRFTEASNACSNDCSAS
;
A
#
# COMPACT_ATOMS: atom_id res chain seq x y z
N MET A 1 -13.76 -30.35 26.74
CA MET A 1 -14.60 -29.42 27.54
C MET A 1 -14.12 -28.03 27.24
N ASP A 2 -15.02 -27.18 26.76
CA ASP A 2 -14.70 -25.81 26.35
C ASP A 2 -14.53 -24.95 27.60
N VAL A 3 -13.31 -24.91 28.14
CA VAL A 3 -13.00 -24.38 29.49
C VAL A 3 -13.36 -22.90 29.64
N THR A 4 -13.47 -22.18 28.51
CA THR A 4 -13.87 -20.77 28.46
C THR A 4 -15.37 -20.56 28.37
N SER A 5 -16.18 -21.58 28.05
CA SER A 5 -17.62 -21.41 27.78
C SER A 5 -18.51 -21.11 28.99
N LYS A 6 -18.00 -21.32 30.20
CA LYS A 6 -18.74 -21.11 31.46
C LYS A 6 -18.20 -19.97 32.32
N VAL A 7 -17.25 -19.19 31.79
CA VAL A 7 -16.64 -18.07 32.50
C VAL A 7 -17.02 -16.75 31.83
N PRO A 8 -17.20 -15.67 32.62
CA PRO A 8 -17.50 -14.36 32.06
C PRO A 8 -16.32 -13.89 31.21
N HIS A 9 -16.62 -13.29 30.06
CA HIS A 9 -15.62 -12.68 29.19
C HIS A 9 -15.59 -11.18 29.46
N ILE A 10 -14.55 -10.70 30.13
CA ILE A 10 -14.51 -9.31 30.62
C ILE A 10 -13.43 -8.55 29.89
N ILE A 11 -13.77 -7.36 29.39
CA ILE A 11 -12.80 -6.46 28.79
C ILE A 11 -11.89 -5.90 29.86
N LEU A 12 -10.60 -6.28 29.81
CA LEU A 12 -9.59 -5.81 30.75
C LEU A 12 -9.01 -4.46 30.36
N ASN A 13 -8.77 -4.28 29.06
CA ASN A 13 -8.09 -3.10 28.55
C ASN A 13 -8.47 -2.85 27.09
N ILE A 14 -8.54 -1.58 26.73
CA ILE A 14 -8.73 -1.09 25.36
C ILE A 14 -7.61 -0.11 25.09
N GLU A 15 -6.73 -0.47 24.16
CA GLU A 15 -5.65 0.40 23.71
C GLU A 15 -5.95 0.86 22.29
N VAL A 16 -6.09 2.18 22.11
CA VAL A 16 -6.33 2.80 20.81
C VAL A 16 -5.12 3.66 20.47
N LYS A 17 -4.56 3.44 19.27
CA LYS A 17 -3.39 4.17 18.78
C LYS A 17 -3.62 4.66 17.37
N GLU A 18 -3.32 5.93 17.14
CA GLU A 18 -3.19 6.46 15.80
C GLU A 18 -1.87 6.01 15.18
N VAL A 19 -1.94 5.55 13.93
CA VAL A 19 -0.81 5.08 13.15
C VAL A 19 -0.83 5.78 11.81
N ARG A 20 0.24 6.53 11.54
CA ARG A 20 0.49 7.15 10.25
C ARG A 20 1.17 6.17 9.30
N LYS A 21 0.63 6.04 8.09
CA LYS A 21 1.20 5.21 7.03
C LYS A 21 1.70 6.10 5.90
N SER A 22 3.01 6.11 5.72
CA SER A 22 3.65 6.89 4.67
C SER A 22 3.25 6.38 3.28
N PRO A 23 3.16 7.26 2.27
CA PRO A 23 2.91 6.84 0.91
C PRO A 23 3.97 5.89 0.39
N PRO A 24 3.61 5.03 -0.57
CA PRO A 24 4.57 4.19 -1.22
C PRO A 24 5.61 4.99 -1.99
N ALA A 25 6.82 4.44 -2.12
CA ALA A 25 7.81 4.96 -3.03
C ALA A 25 7.38 4.79 -4.51
N PRO A 26 7.81 5.69 -5.40
CA PRO A 26 7.74 5.51 -6.85
C PRO A 26 8.38 4.19 -7.29
N PHE A 27 8.03 3.74 -8.50
CA PHE A 27 8.49 2.45 -8.97
C PHE A 27 9.99 2.43 -9.32
N THR A 28 10.65 1.39 -8.85
CA THR A 28 11.86 0.79 -9.46
C THR A 28 11.43 -0.32 -10.42
N THR A 29 12.36 -0.90 -11.17
CA THR A 29 12.07 -2.06 -12.02
C THR A 29 11.50 -3.24 -11.23
N SER A 30 12.07 -3.54 -10.07
CA SER A 30 11.65 -4.68 -9.26
C SER A 30 10.26 -4.48 -8.66
N THR A 31 9.98 -3.29 -8.11
CA THR A 31 8.69 -2.98 -7.49
C THR A 31 7.58 -2.85 -8.52
N LEU A 32 7.87 -2.38 -9.75
CA LEU A 32 6.92 -2.41 -10.86
C LEU A 32 6.53 -3.83 -11.24
N GLN A 33 7.51 -4.73 -11.39
CA GLN A 33 7.26 -6.13 -11.73
C GLN A 33 6.43 -6.84 -10.66
N GLN A 34 6.73 -6.58 -9.38
CA GLN A 34 5.96 -7.10 -8.26
C GLN A 34 4.50 -6.64 -8.30
N ALA A 35 4.27 -5.32 -8.45
CA ALA A 35 2.94 -4.75 -8.46
C ALA A 35 2.12 -5.17 -9.70
N ALA A 36 2.75 -5.24 -10.88
CA ALA A 36 2.10 -5.74 -12.09
C ALA A 36 1.71 -7.22 -11.96
N GLY A 37 2.54 -8.02 -11.29
CA GLY A 37 2.22 -9.42 -10.98
C GLY A 37 1.05 -9.56 -10.04
N SER A 38 1.01 -8.80 -8.94
CA SER A 38 -0.04 -8.92 -7.93
C SER A 38 -1.37 -8.28 -8.33
N GLN A 39 -1.35 -7.12 -9.00
CA GLN A 39 -2.56 -6.36 -9.31
C GLN A 39 -3.07 -6.62 -10.73
N LEU A 40 -2.19 -6.89 -11.70
CA LEU A 40 -2.56 -7.07 -13.11
C LEU A 40 -2.41 -8.52 -13.61
N ASN A 41 -1.87 -9.42 -12.78
CA ASN A 41 -1.52 -10.80 -13.16
C ASN A 41 -0.53 -10.87 -14.34
N PHE A 42 0.34 -9.88 -14.49
CA PHE A 42 1.37 -9.87 -15.54
C PHE A 42 2.63 -10.59 -15.07
N ASN A 43 3.19 -11.45 -15.91
CA ASN A 43 4.54 -11.98 -15.67
C ASN A 43 5.60 -10.90 -15.94
N THR A 44 6.84 -11.17 -15.51
CA THR A 44 7.97 -10.25 -15.67
C THR A 44 8.25 -9.87 -17.13
N LYS A 45 8.23 -10.84 -18.05
CA LYS A 45 8.48 -10.61 -19.49
C LYS A 45 7.43 -9.69 -20.12
N THR A 46 6.15 -9.94 -19.85
CA THR A 46 5.03 -9.12 -20.33
C THR A 46 5.14 -7.70 -19.78
N THR A 47 5.39 -7.57 -18.48
CA THR A 47 5.54 -6.26 -17.83
C THR A 47 6.64 -5.44 -18.49
N MET A 48 7.84 -6.02 -18.68
CA MET A 48 8.96 -5.32 -19.29
C MET A 48 8.73 -5.00 -20.78
N SER A 49 8.06 -5.88 -21.52
CA SER A 49 7.73 -5.62 -22.93
C SER A 49 6.74 -4.47 -23.08
N LEU A 50 5.72 -4.38 -22.23
CA LEU A 50 4.76 -3.28 -22.23
C LEU A 50 5.40 -1.98 -21.76
N ALA A 51 6.20 -2.03 -20.68
CA ALA A 51 6.92 -0.87 -20.19
C ALA A 51 7.89 -0.31 -21.24
N GLN A 52 8.56 -1.18 -22.01
CA GLN A 52 9.45 -0.76 -23.11
C GLN A 52 8.67 0.02 -24.18
N LYS A 53 7.48 -0.45 -24.57
CA LYS A 53 6.63 0.26 -25.54
C LYS A 53 6.18 1.63 -25.02
N LEU A 54 5.77 1.70 -23.75
CA LEU A 54 5.40 2.95 -23.10
C LEU A 54 6.56 3.95 -23.07
N TYR A 55 7.78 3.46 -22.79
CA TYR A 55 8.99 4.28 -22.78
C TYR A 55 9.35 4.79 -24.19
N GLU A 56 9.36 3.91 -25.19
CA GLU A 56 9.65 4.27 -26.59
C GLU A 56 8.60 5.23 -27.18
N SER A 57 7.36 5.14 -26.71
CA SER A 57 6.28 6.07 -27.06
C SER A 57 6.31 7.37 -26.25
N GLY A 58 7.25 7.53 -25.31
CA GLY A 58 7.44 8.74 -24.52
C GLY A 58 6.45 8.95 -23.38
N PHE A 59 5.71 7.92 -22.95
CA PHE A 59 4.72 8.04 -21.87
C PHE A 59 5.30 7.88 -20.47
N ILE A 60 6.38 7.11 -20.33
CA ILE A 60 7.05 6.87 -19.03
C ILE A 60 8.57 7.07 -19.13
N THR A 61 9.23 7.24 -17.99
CA THR A 61 10.69 7.28 -17.87
C THR A 61 11.34 5.91 -18.08
N TYR A 62 12.68 5.88 -18.10
CA TYR A 62 13.45 4.66 -18.37
C TYR A 62 13.13 3.53 -17.38
N ILE A 63 12.86 2.34 -17.91
CA ILE A 63 12.24 1.23 -17.18
C ILE A 63 13.22 0.35 -16.40
N ARG A 64 14.53 0.51 -16.61
CA ARG A 64 15.59 -0.26 -15.94
C ARG A 64 16.31 0.65 -14.94
N THR A 65 15.73 0.75 -13.75
CA THR A 65 16.16 1.64 -12.69
C THR A 65 15.99 0.96 -11.34
N ASP A 66 16.99 1.15 -10.49
CA ASP A 66 16.97 0.82 -9.07
C ASP A 66 16.67 2.04 -8.18
N SER A 67 16.46 3.20 -8.81
CA SER A 67 16.14 4.46 -8.15
C SER A 67 14.64 4.67 -8.01
N CYS A 68 14.23 5.16 -6.84
CA CYS A 68 12.88 5.62 -6.53
C CYS A 68 12.82 7.16 -6.41
N ILE A 69 13.90 7.86 -6.76
CA ILE A 69 13.95 9.32 -6.72
C ILE A 69 13.20 9.90 -7.91
N LEU A 70 12.40 10.92 -7.65
CA LEU A 70 11.77 11.76 -8.68
C LEU A 70 12.63 13.01 -8.91
N SER A 71 12.68 13.48 -10.15
CA SER A 71 13.22 14.79 -10.53
C SER A 71 12.49 15.91 -9.80
N GLU A 72 13.18 17.02 -9.57
CA GLU A 72 12.61 18.20 -8.89
C GLU A 72 11.36 18.70 -9.63
N ASP A 73 11.42 18.78 -10.95
CA ASP A 73 10.32 19.21 -11.81
C ASP A 73 9.08 18.33 -11.62
N PHE A 74 9.26 17.01 -11.55
CA PHE A 74 8.12 16.11 -11.40
C PHE A 74 7.55 16.11 -9.98
N ARG A 75 8.33 16.36 -8.91
CA ARG A 75 7.81 16.33 -7.53
C ARG A 75 6.69 17.35 -7.29
N SER A 76 6.77 18.50 -7.93
CA SER A 76 5.76 19.56 -7.81
C SER A 76 4.56 19.35 -8.74
N ALA A 77 4.74 18.64 -9.85
CA ALA A 77 3.72 18.52 -10.89
C ALA A 77 2.39 17.87 -10.42
N PRO A 78 2.39 16.80 -9.58
CA PRO A 78 1.17 16.22 -9.03
C PRO A 78 0.31 17.19 -8.20
N GLN A 79 0.88 18.25 -7.63
CA GLN A 79 0.12 19.22 -6.83
C GLN A 79 -0.98 19.89 -7.65
N GLY A 80 -0.71 20.22 -8.91
CA GLY A 80 -1.72 20.82 -9.79
C GLY A 80 -2.92 19.90 -10.03
N TYR A 81 -2.65 18.60 -10.23
CA TYR A 81 -3.71 17.59 -10.34
C TYR A 81 -4.48 17.47 -9.02
N LEU A 82 -3.79 17.29 -7.90
CA LEU A 82 -4.43 17.18 -6.59
C LEU A 82 -5.24 18.42 -6.25
N GLN A 83 -4.77 19.63 -6.57
CA GLN A 83 -5.51 20.87 -6.30
C GLN A 83 -6.88 20.91 -7.00
N GLN A 84 -6.97 20.30 -8.18
CA GLN A 84 -8.20 20.25 -8.96
C GLN A 84 -9.14 19.13 -8.50
N TYR A 85 -8.61 17.96 -8.11
CA TYR A 85 -9.42 16.75 -7.90
C TYR A 85 -9.49 16.27 -6.45
N ASN A 86 -8.55 16.66 -5.59
CA ASN A 86 -8.39 16.21 -4.21
C ASN A 86 -7.43 17.13 -3.41
N PRO A 87 -7.82 18.40 -3.16
CA PRO A 87 -6.95 19.38 -2.52
C PRO A 87 -6.55 19.01 -1.09
N GLU A 88 -7.39 18.26 -0.39
CA GLU A 88 -7.15 17.78 0.98
C GLU A 88 -5.93 16.84 1.08
N ASN A 89 -5.54 16.20 -0.03
CA ASN A 89 -4.47 15.20 -0.07
C ASN A 89 -3.10 15.77 -0.50
N ILE A 90 -3.00 17.09 -0.69
CA ILE A 90 -1.73 17.78 -0.99
C ILE A 90 -0.89 17.88 0.29
N PRO A 91 0.31 17.28 0.36
CA PRO A 91 1.16 17.39 1.53
C PRO A 91 1.74 18.80 1.68
N ASP A 92 2.03 19.23 2.91
CA ASP A 92 2.59 20.56 3.20
C ASP A 92 3.96 20.79 2.53
N LYS A 93 4.70 19.70 2.27
CA LYS A 93 5.94 19.67 1.51
C LYS A 93 5.92 18.46 0.57
N PRO A 94 6.53 18.55 -0.63
CA PRO A 94 6.68 17.39 -1.51
C PRO A 94 7.35 16.22 -0.79
N THR A 95 6.76 15.03 -0.91
CA THR A 95 7.27 13.81 -0.27
C THR A 95 8.56 13.38 -0.95
N GLN A 96 9.63 13.26 -0.17
CA GLN A 96 10.92 12.79 -0.66
C GLN A 96 11.10 11.31 -0.34
N HIS A 97 11.56 10.56 -1.34
CA HIS A 97 11.92 9.15 -1.18
C HIS A 97 13.43 9.02 -1.31
N ARG A 98 14.02 8.18 -0.46
CA ARG A 98 15.46 7.93 -0.48
C ARG A 98 15.75 6.57 -1.10
N ASN A 99 16.69 6.60 -2.03
CA ASN A 99 17.31 5.40 -2.56
C ASN A 99 18.05 4.64 -1.45
N ARG A 100 18.28 3.36 -1.74
CA ARG A 100 19.23 2.55 -0.99
C ARG A 100 20.66 2.99 -1.30
N SER A 101 21.57 2.74 -0.37
CA SER A 101 22.98 3.07 -0.46
C SER A 101 23.69 2.47 -1.68
N SER A 102 23.12 1.42 -2.28
CA SER A 102 23.68 0.70 -3.43
C SER A 102 23.07 1.08 -4.77
N ALA A 103 22.12 2.04 -4.80
CA ALA A 103 21.45 2.43 -6.04
C ALA A 103 22.41 3.22 -6.95
N GLN A 104 22.29 3.03 -8.26
CA GLN A 104 23.07 3.82 -9.21
C GLN A 104 22.66 5.30 -9.14
N GLU A 105 23.64 6.17 -8.92
CA GLU A 105 23.43 7.62 -8.84
C GLU A 105 23.02 8.17 -10.21
N GLY A 106 22.02 9.06 -10.23
CA GLY A 106 21.58 9.79 -11.42
C GLY A 106 20.41 9.17 -12.20
N HIS A 107 19.92 7.99 -11.83
CA HIS A 107 18.70 7.43 -12.41
C HIS A 107 17.43 7.93 -11.71
N GLU A 108 16.37 8.09 -12.48
CA GLU A 108 15.04 8.46 -11.98
C GLU A 108 14.16 7.21 -11.80
N ALA A 109 13.15 7.31 -10.94
CA ALA A 109 12.10 6.32 -10.83
C ALA A 109 11.31 6.14 -12.14
N ILE A 110 10.64 4.99 -12.26
CA ILE A 110 9.65 4.75 -13.30
C ILE A 110 8.37 5.53 -12.95
N ARG A 111 8.06 6.53 -13.77
CA ARG A 111 6.93 7.45 -13.61
C ARG A 111 6.44 7.94 -14.97
N PRO A 112 5.25 8.56 -15.05
CA PRO A 112 4.83 9.29 -16.24
C PRO A 112 5.83 10.39 -16.60
N THR A 113 6.06 10.60 -17.89
CA THR A 113 6.88 11.74 -18.38
C THR A 113 6.20 13.08 -18.07
N ASP A 114 4.89 13.15 -18.24
CA ASP A 114 4.02 14.28 -17.87
C ASP A 114 2.83 13.77 -17.05
N VAL A 115 2.61 14.36 -15.87
CA VAL A 115 1.49 14.04 -14.98
C VAL A 115 0.12 14.38 -15.59
N LYS A 116 0.08 15.34 -16.53
CA LYS A 116 -1.15 15.77 -17.21
C LYS A 116 -1.70 14.72 -18.18
N ASN A 117 -0.90 13.72 -18.55
CA ASN A 117 -1.37 12.55 -19.27
C ASN A 117 -2.13 11.61 -18.31
N THR A 118 -3.23 12.09 -17.74
CA THR A 118 -4.01 11.32 -16.78
C THR A 118 -4.55 10.03 -17.42
N PRO A 119 -4.83 8.98 -16.64
CA PRO A 119 -5.45 7.77 -17.15
C PRO A 119 -6.73 8.06 -17.94
N ASP A 120 -7.56 9.02 -17.50
CA ASP A 120 -8.77 9.42 -18.23
C ASP A 120 -8.46 9.96 -19.64
N VAL A 121 -7.40 10.76 -19.79
CA VAL A 121 -6.98 11.31 -21.08
C VAL A 121 -6.38 10.21 -21.97
N LEU A 122 -5.54 9.33 -21.41
CA LEU A 122 -4.87 8.30 -22.19
C LEU A 122 -5.78 7.11 -22.54
N ARG A 123 -6.84 6.86 -21.78
CA ARG A 123 -7.82 5.80 -22.09
C ARG A 123 -8.48 5.98 -23.45
N LEU A 124 -8.52 7.22 -23.96
CA LEU A 124 -9.02 7.54 -25.29
C LEU A 124 -8.03 7.22 -26.43
N LYS A 125 -6.76 6.99 -26.10
CA LYS A 125 -5.64 6.81 -27.06
C LYS A 125 -4.94 5.46 -26.92
N MET A 126 -5.11 4.79 -25.78
CA MET A 126 -4.43 3.56 -25.41
C MET A 126 -5.41 2.65 -24.68
N GLU A 127 -5.41 1.38 -25.04
CA GLU A 127 -6.33 0.38 -24.49
C GLU A 127 -5.58 -0.89 -24.05
N GLY A 128 -6.31 -1.82 -23.43
CA GLY A 128 -5.79 -3.14 -23.10
C GLY A 128 -4.71 -3.14 -22.03
N GLN A 129 -3.72 -4.03 -22.18
CA GLN A 129 -2.70 -4.27 -21.16
C GLN A 129 -1.71 -3.11 -21.02
N GLU A 130 -1.44 -2.39 -22.11
CA GLU A 130 -0.54 -1.24 -22.10
C GLU A 130 -1.13 -0.10 -21.25
N PHE A 131 -2.42 0.20 -21.44
CA PHE A 131 -3.14 1.17 -20.62
C PHE A 131 -3.13 0.79 -19.14
N LYS A 132 -3.44 -0.47 -18.81
CA LYS A 132 -3.44 -0.95 -17.42
C LYS A 132 -2.07 -0.77 -16.73
N LEU A 133 -0.98 -1.03 -17.45
CA LEU A 133 0.36 -0.83 -16.90
C LEU A 133 0.68 0.66 -16.72
N TYR A 134 0.27 1.49 -17.68
CA TYR A 134 0.40 2.95 -17.55
C TYR A 134 -0.36 3.49 -16.34
N GLU A 135 -1.63 3.11 -16.20
CA GLU A 135 -2.50 3.51 -15.09
C GLU A 135 -1.88 3.11 -13.73
N LEU A 136 -1.33 1.90 -13.63
CA LEU A 136 -0.59 1.44 -12.45
C LEU A 136 0.59 2.36 -12.12
N ILE A 137 1.43 2.68 -13.12
CA ILE A 137 2.60 3.55 -12.97
C ILE A 137 2.18 4.96 -12.55
N TRP A 138 1.15 5.50 -13.20
CA TRP A 138 0.64 6.84 -12.94
C TRP A 138 0.06 6.95 -11.52
N ASN A 139 -0.76 5.99 -11.11
CA ASN A 139 -1.35 5.93 -9.77
C ASN A 139 -0.29 5.83 -8.67
N ARG A 140 0.74 5.00 -8.86
CA ARG A 140 1.86 4.88 -7.91
C ARG A 140 2.63 6.20 -7.79
N ALA A 141 2.92 6.85 -8.91
CA ALA A 141 3.64 8.12 -8.94
C ALA A 141 2.84 9.23 -8.23
N LEU A 142 1.54 9.36 -8.50
CA LEU A 142 0.67 10.31 -7.83
C LEU A 142 0.56 10.02 -6.32
N ALA A 143 0.29 8.76 -5.96
CA ALA A 143 0.18 8.34 -4.56
C ALA A 143 1.45 8.67 -3.77
N SER A 144 2.63 8.50 -4.38
CA SER A 144 3.92 8.80 -3.72
C SER A 144 4.09 10.26 -3.27
N GLN A 145 3.32 11.18 -3.86
CA GLN A 145 3.31 12.62 -3.59
C GLN A 145 2.04 13.08 -2.83
N CYS A 146 1.22 12.15 -2.35
CA CYS A 146 0.02 12.45 -1.54
C CYS A 146 0.35 12.50 -0.04
N LYS A 147 -0.61 12.94 0.77
CA LYS A 147 -0.50 12.83 2.24
C LYS A 147 -0.44 11.36 2.69
N PRO A 148 0.25 11.09 3.81
CA PRO A 148 0.16 9.80 4.48
C PRO A 148 -1.28 9.47 4.87
N ALA A 149 -1.63 8.19 4.88
CA ALA A 149 -2.88 7.72 5.45
C ALA A 149 -2.81 7.77 6.97
N LEU A 150 -3.90 8.15 7.63
CA LEU A 150 -4.04 8.09 9.08
C LEU A 150 -4.99 6.96 9.42
N MET A 151 -4.53 6.02 10.25
CA MET A 151 -5.30 4.90 10.72
C MET A 151 -5.41 4.93 12.22
N GLU A 152 -6.48 4.35 12.75
CA GLU A 152 -6.57 3.95 14.13
C GLU A 152 -6.38 2.44 14.22
N ARG A 153 -5.60 2.00 15.22
CA ARG A 153 -5.47 0.59 15.59
C ARG A 153 -5.94 0.41 17.01
N SER A 154 -6.83 -0.56 17.19
CA SER A 154 -7.42 -0.88 18.48
C SER A 154 -6.98 -2.28 18.89
N LEU A 155 -6.51 -2.40 20.13
CA LEU A 155 -6.11 -3.64 20.74
C LEU A 155 -6.90 -3.84 22.02
N VAL A 156 -7.81 -4.81 22.01
CA VAL A 156 -8.67 -5.10 23.16
C VAL A 156 -8.24 -6.41 23.79
N LYS A 157 -7.96 -6.37 25.09
CA LYS A 157 -7.66 -7.55 25.90
C LYS A 157 -8.92 -8.00 26.62
N VAL A 158 -9.29 -9.26 26.44
CA VAL A 158 -10.47 -9.86 27.06
C VAL A 158 -10.02 -11.01 27.95
N ALA A 159 -10.39 -11.00 29.23
CA ALA A 159 -10.18 -12.11 30.15
C ALA A 159 -11.31 -13.13 30.03
N ALA A 160 -10.98 -14.40 30.15
CA ALA A 160 -11.93 -15.50 30.27
C ALA A 160 -11.37 -16.54 31.26
N GLY A 161 -11.65 -16.35 32.55
CA GLY A 161 -11.01 -17.13 33.61
C GLY A 161 -9.48 -16.93 33.61
N GLU A 162 -8.72 -18.02 33.45
CA GLU A 162 -7.25 -17.98 33.36
C GLU A 162 -6.73 -17.60 31.96
N TRP A 163 -7.61 -17.50 30.97
CA TRP A 163 -7.25 -17.25 29.57
C TRP A 163 -7.39 -15.77 29.21
N GLN A 164 -6.64 -15.35 28.19
CA GLN A 164 -6.74 -14.02 27.61
C GLN A 164 -6.88 -14.11 26.10
N PHE A 165 -7.84 -13.35 25.57
CA PHE A 165 -8.05 -13.15 24.15
C PHE A 165 -7.65 -11.74 23.73
N LEU A 166 -7.26 -11.61 22.47
CA LEU A 166 -6.81 -10.37 21.88
C LEU A 166 -7.65 -10.06 20.65
N LEU A 167 -8.46 -9.02 20.72
CA LEU A 167 -9.18 -8.49 19.56
C LEU A 167 -8.36 -7.37 18.95
N LYS A 168 -8.24 -7.39 17.62
CA LYS A 168 -7.52 -6.38 16.86
C LYS A 168 -8.51 -5.69 15.94
N GLY A 169 -8.66 -4.39 16.12
CA GLY A 169 -9.40 -3.50 15.24
C GLY A 169 -8.47 -2.61 14.46
N ASN A 170 -8.89 -2.23 13.26
CA ASN A 170 -8.25 -1.16 12.53
C ASN A 170 -9.28 -0.41 11.68
N ARG A 171 -9.17 0.92 11.64
CA ARG A 171 -9.98 1.78 10.79
C ARG A 171 -9.13 2.89 10.16
N ILE A 172 -9.51 3.32 8.96
CA ILE A 172 -8.91 4.44 8.24
C ILE A 172 -9.64 5.71 8.71
N LEU A 173 -8.88 6.61 9.35
CA LEU A 173 -9.37 7.93 9.75
C LEU A 173 -9.26 8.92 8.58
N GLN A 174 -8.17 8.82 7.81
CA GLN A 174 -7.92 9.62 6.61
C GLN A 174 -7.24 8.76 5.57
N GLU A 175 -7.81 8.67 4.37
CA GLU A 175 -7.31 7.82 3.28
C GLU A 175 -5.91 8.23 2.81
N GLY A 176 -5.66 9.53 2.67
CA GLY A 176 -4.41 10.04 2.11
C GLY A 176 -4.10 9.40 0.74
N TYR A 177 -2.89 8.90 0.55
CA TYR A 177 -2.45 8.22 -0.66
C TYR A 177 -3.30 6.99 -1.06
N VAL A 178 -4.05 6.39 -0.11
CA VAL A 178 -4.78 5.12 -0.31
C VAL A 178 -5.87 5.27 -1.36
N LYS A 179 -6.40 6.48 -1.56
CA LYS A 179 -7.35 6.79 -2.64
C LYS A 179 -6.80 6.48 -4.04
N TYR A 180 -5.48 6.57 -4.23
CA TYR A 180 -4.81 6.34 -5.51
C TYR A 180 -4.02 5.04 -5.56
N TRP A 181 -3.67 4.48 -4.41
CA TRP A 181 -2.86 3.28 -4.35
C TRP A 181 -3.27 2.37 -3.20
N GLU A 182 -3.74 1.17 -3.56
CA GLU A 182 -4.05 0.12 -2.60
C GLU A 182 -2.78 -0.38 -1.90
N GLY A 183 -2.77 -0.27 -0.58
CA GLY A 183 -1.64 -0.73 0.24
C GLY A 183 -1.98 -0.96 1.71
N LEU A 184 -3.24 -0.73 2.10
CA LEU A 184 -3.75 -1.08 3.42
C LEU A 184 -4.63 -2.32 3.29
N GLY A 185 -4.57 -3.20 4.29
CA GLY A 185 -5.49 -4.33 4.37
C GLY A 185 -6.92 -3.86 4.69
N GLU A 186 -7.84 -4.81 4.69
CA GLU A 186 -9.25 -4.53 5.03
C GLU A 186 -9.41 -3.97 6.45
N GLU A 187 -10.33 -3.02 6.58
CA GLU A 187 -10.72 -2.47 7.88
C GLU A 187 -11.40 -3.54 8.73
N ILE A 188 -11.02 -3.58 10.00
CA ILE A 188 -11.64 -4.46 11.00
C ILE A 188 -12.25 -3.54 12.04
N LEU A 189 -13.53 -3.21 11.85
CA LEU A 189 -14.26 -2.35 12.75
C LEU A 189 -14.67 -3.14 13.99
N LEU A 190 -14.23 -2.66 15.15
CA LEU A 190 -14.74 -3.13 16.43
C LEU A 190 -15.92 -2.25 16.84
N PRO A 191 -16.97 -2.82 17.46
CA PRO A 191 -18.03 -2.02 18.06
C PRO A 191 -17.49 -1.14 19.19
N GLU A 192 -18.31 -0.22 19.68
CA GLU A 192 -17.97 0.51 20.90
C GLU A 192 -17.92 -0.45 22.09
N LEU A 193 -16.81 -0.41 22.81
CA LEU A 193 -16.49 -1.32 23.90
C LEU A 193 -16.05 -0.51 25.12
N SER A 194 -16.39 -0.98 26.32
CA SER A 194 -16.01 -0.36 27.58
C SER A 194 -15.17 -1.29 28.45
N ILE A 195 -14.21 -0.75 29.19
CA ILE A 195 -13.45 -1.54 30.18
C ILE A 195 -14.42 -2.05 31.25
N GLY A 196 -14.30 -3.33 31.60
CA GLY A 196 -15.22 -4.01 32.53
C GLY A 196 -16.51 -4.53 31.89
N GLN A 197 -16.74 -4.26 30.60
CA GLN A 197 -17.89 -4.82 29.87
C GLN A 197 -17.76 -6.34 29.79
N GLU A 198 -18.88 -7.02 30.08
CA GLU A 198 -19.03 -8.46 29.88
C GLU A 198 -19.47 -8.74 28.43
N LEU A 199 -18.89 -9.76 27.81
CA LEU A 199 -19.16 -10.19 26.45
C LEU A 199 -19.77 -11.59 26.46
N ASP A 200 -20.79 -11.78 25.64
CA ASP A 200 -21.39 -13.09 25.42
C ASP A 200 -20.56 -13.90 24.43
N LEU A 201 -20.18 -15.12 24.84
CA LEU A 201 -19.49 -16.05 23.97
C LEU A 201 -20.51 -16.83 23.13
N GLU A 202 -20.65 -16.48 21.85
CA GLU A 202 -21.54 -17.21 20.94
C GLU A 202 -20.95 -18.55 20.48
N LYS A 203 -19.67 -18.56 20.07
CA LYS A 203 -19.04 -19.75 19.48
C LYS A 203 -17.53 -19.75 19.64
N VAL A 204 -16.99 -20.91 20.03
CA VAL A 204 -15.55 -21.19 19.99
C VAL A 204 -15.23 -22.04 18.76
N ARG A 205 -14.18 -21.68 18.04
CA ARG A 205 -13.62 -22.50 16.96
C ARG A 205 -12.18 -22.82 17.27
N TRP A 206 -11.90 -24.12 17.37
CA TRP A 206 -10.54 -24.62 17.55
C TRP A 206 -9.87 -24.77 16.19
N SER A 207 -8.78 -24.04 15.97
CA SER A 207 -7.95 -24.16 14.77
C SER A 207 -6.54 -24.61 15.16
N LYS A 208 -6.14 -25.79 14.70
CA LYS A 208 -4.75 -26.23 14.80
C LYS A 208 -3.97 -25.61 13.66
N HIS A 209 -3.02 -24.74 13.97
CA HIS A 209 -2.08 -24.22 13.00
C HIS A 209 -0.84 -25.11 12.99
N GLN A 210 -0.38 -25.47 11.80
CA GLN A 210 0.92 -26.10 11.61
C GLN A 210 1.83 -25.05 10.98
N THR A 211 3.08 -24.99 11.42
CA THR A 211 4.07 -24.14 10.77
C THR A 211 4.25 -24.61 9.33
N GLU A 212 3.93 -23.76 8.38
CA GLU A 212 4.21 -24.02 6.98
C GLU A 212 5.71 -23.78 6.71
N PRO A 213 6.36 -24.59 5.86
CA PRO A 213 7.67 -24.25 5.35
C PRO A 213 7.60 -22.90 4.61
N PRO A 214 8.71 -22.15 4.54
CA PRO A 214 8.73 -20.87 3.84
C PRO A 214 8.17 -21.02 2.42
N LYS A 215 7.28 -20.08 2.03
CA LYS A 215 6.65 -20.10 0.71
C LYS A 215 7.72 -20.17 -0.37
N ARG A 216 7.48 -21.00 -1.39
CA ARG A 216 8.33 -21.01 -2.59
C ARG A 216 8.28 -19.64 -3.24
N PHE A 217 9.39 -19.21 -3.82
CA PHE A 217 9.42 -17.97 -4.57
C PHE A 217 8.48 -18.06 -5.78
N THR A 218 7.55 -17.11 -5.87
CA THR A 218 6.88 -16.72 -7.12
C THR A 218 7.79 -15.79 -7.91
N GLU A 219 7.56 -15.63 -9.23
CA GLU A 219 8.32 -14.66 -10.04
C GLU A 219 8.31 -13.25 -9.43
N ALA A 220 7.18 -12.82 -8.85
CA ALA A 220 7.06 -11.55 -8.14
C ALA A 220 8.00 -11.50 -6.92
N SER A 221 8.02 -12.54 -6.08
CA SER A 221 8.89 -12.55 -4.89
C SER A 221 10.39 -12.74 -5.18
N ASN A 222 10.76 -13.27 -6.35
CA ASN A 222 12.17 -13.37 -6.78
C ASN A 222 12.78 -11.99 -7.06
N ALA A 223 11.96 -11.00 -7.39
CA ALA A 223 12.39 -9.63 -7.60
C ALA A 223 12.58 -8.86 -6.28
N CYS A 224 13.22 -9.45 -5.26
CA CYS A 224 13.74 -8.85 -4.02
C CYS A 224 12.84 -7.85 -3.24
N SER A 225 12.60 -8.10 -1.95
CA SER A 225 11.96 -7.23 -0.93
C SER A 225 12.85 -6.02 -0.57
N ASN A 226 13.08 -5.26 -1.62
CA ASN A 226 13.98 -4.18 -1.93
C ASN A 226 13.58 -2.73 -1.57
N ASP A 227 12.69 -2.47 -0.61
CA ASP A 227 11.95 -1.19 -0.62
C ASP A 227 12.78 0.06 -0.27
N CYS A 228 12.52 1.14 -1.02
CA CYS A 228 12.85 2.52 -0.68
C CYS A 228 11.96 3.03 0.45
N SER A 229 12.42 4.05 1.18
CA SER A 229 11.66 4.66 2.28
C SER A 229 11.34 6.13 2.01
N ALA A 230 10.13 6.53 2.38
CA ALA A 230 9.73 7.93 2.44
C ALA A 230 10.42 8.61 3.63
N SER A 231 10.90 9.84 3.41
CA SER A 231 11.46 10.73 4.45
C SER A 231 10.40 11.65 5.02
#